data_AF-A0A7Z9WL22-F1
#
_entry.id   AF-A0A7Z9WL22-F1
#
_cell.length_a   1.000
_cell.length_b   1.000
_cell.length_c   1.000
_cell.angle_alpha   90.00
_cell.angle_beta   90.00
_cell.angle_gamma   90.00
#
_symmetry.space_group_name_H-M   'P 1'
#
loop_
_entity.id
_entity.type
_entity.pdbx_description
1 polymer ?
#
loop_
_entity_poly.entity_id
_entity_poly.type
_entity_poly.pdbx_seq_one_letter_code
_entity_poly.pdbx_strand_id
1 'polypeptide(L)'
;MASTWQRPVISWLLSEGVPWARYRTLVDLLDRPQDDPEVRAARAKILAHPQVQALIVETATWPGYPLKRRNDAKHLLHKLAVLADFGLRADDPGMDKAIAAVMAHQSPEGAFQTLVNIPERYGGTGEDTWTWVLCDAPTLLYALLAMGLGDDPAVQRAVKHLLR
;
A
#
# COMPACT_ATOMS: atom_id res chain seq x y z
N MET A 1 4.44 34.70 -16.60
CA MET A 1 4.43 33.23 -16.77
C MET A 1 5.79 32.70 -16.36
N ALA A 2 6.01 32.56 -15.04
CA ALA A 2 7.31 32.21 -14.50
C ALA A 2 7.59 30.72 -14.72
N SER A 3 8.80 30.43 -15.23
CA SER A 3 9.34 29.09 -15.49
C SER A 3 9.29 28.21 -14.24
N THR A 4 8.37 27.24 -14.21
CA THR A 4 8.17 26.30 -13.11
C THR A 4 9.28 25.23 -13.01
N TRP A 5 10.32 25.31 -13.85
CA TRP A 5 11.29 24.23 -14.08
C TRP A 5 12.68 24.43 -13.47
N GLN A 6 12.88 25.43 -12.59
CA GLN A 6 14.18 25.64 -11.91
C GLN A 6 14.07 25.54 -10.39
N ARG A 7 13.45 24.47 -9.87
CA ARG A 7 13.67 24.06 -8.47
C ARG A 7 14.71 22.94 -8.47
N PRO A 8 15.94 23.18 -7.96
CA PRO A 8 16.99 22.16 -7.90
C PRO A 8 16.51 20.82 -7.32
N VAL A 9 15.57 20.87 -6.38
CA VAL A 9 14.93 19.69 -5.76
C VAL A 9 14.13 18.85 -6.76
N ILE A 10 13.33 19.46 -7.65
CA ILE A 10 12.56 18.71 -8.67
C ILE A 10 13.52 18.07 -9.67
N SER A 11 14.54 18.81 -10.11
CA SER A 11 15.56 18.24 -11.00
C SER A 11 16.23 17.04 -10.37
N TRP A 12 16.65 17.14 -9.10
CA TRP A 12 17.25 16.03 -8.36
C TRP A 12 16.32 14.82 -8.23
N LEU A 13 15.06 15.04 -7.85
CA LEU A 13 14.05 13.97 -7.74
C LEU A 13 13.84 13.24 -9.07
N LEU A 14 13.89 13.96 -10.19
CA LEU A 14 13.77 13.36 -11.51
C LEU A 14 15.06 12.63 -11.91
N SER A 15 16.24 13.24 -11.80
CA SER A 15 17.48 12.69 -12.35
C SER A 15 18.16 11.65 -11.47
N GLU A 16 18.15 11.86 -10.16
CA GLU A 16 18.92 11.09 -9.18
C GLU A 16 18.03 10.35 -8.16
N GLY A 17 16.73 10.64 -8.16
CA GLY A 17 15.77 9.95 -7.32
C GLY A 17 15.68 8.45 -7.64
N VAL A 18 15.38 7.66 -6.61
CA VAL A 18 14.96 6.26 -6.77
C VAL A 18 13.73 6.15 -7.68
N PRO A 19 13.50 5.01 -8.37
CA PRO A 19 12.47 4.91 -9.41
C PRO A 19 11.08 5.37 -8.99
N TRP A 20 10.65 5.04 -7.76
CA TRP A 20 9.36 5.47 -7.22
C TRP A 20 9.32 6.97 -6.93
N ALA A 21 10.41 7.58 -6.44
CA ALA A 21 10.47 9.02 -6.23
C ALA A 21 10.34 9.79 -7.55
N ARG A 22 11.00 9.32 -8.62
CA ARG A 22 10.84 9.90 -9.97
C ARG A 22 9.40 9.80 -10.45
N TYR A 23 8.79 8.60 -10.37
CA TYR A 23 7.42 8.39 -10.79
C TYR A 23 6.41 9.25 -10.02
N ARG A 24 6.49 9.26 -8.68
CA ARG A 24 5.62 10.10 -7.83
C ARG A 24 5.84 11.58 -8.07
N THR A 25 7.06 12.01 -8.38
CA THR A 25 7.31 13.42 -8.77
C THR A 25 6.60 13.78 -10.06
N LEU A 26 6.62 12.91 -11.07
CA LEU A 26 5.92 13.16 -12.34
C LEU A 26 4.41 13.26 -12.13
N VAL A 27 3.83 12.34 -11.36
CA VAL A 27 2.38 12.25 -11.17
C VAL A 27 1.87 13.29 -10.16
N ASP A 28 2.47 13.35 -8.97
CA ASP A 28 1.89 14.09 -7.84
C ASP A 28 2.34 15.55 -7.74
N LEU A 29 3.55 15.86 -8.26
CA LEU A 29 4.12 17.21 -8.15
C LEU A 29 4.08 17.97 -9.48
N LEU A 30 4.01 17.25 -10.60
CA LEU A 30 4.01 17.82 -11.95
C LEU A 30 2.73 17.52 -12.71
N ASP A 31 1.76 16.86 -12.08
CA ASP A 31 0.42 16.54 -12.61
C ASP A 31 0.47 15.89 -14.02
N ARG A 32 1.51 15.09 -14.29
CA ARG A 32 1.65 14.39 -15.57
C ARG A 32 0.61 13.26 -15.64
N PRO A 33 -0.09 13.10 -16.78
CA PRO A 33 -1.10 12.07 -16.90
C PRO A 33 -0.46 10.67 -16.96
N GLN A 34 -1.21 9.66 -16.52
CA GLN A 34 -0.71 8.27 -16.40
C GLN A 34 -0.32 7.63 -17.74
N ASP A 35 -0.88 8.13 -18.85
CA ASP A 35 -0.59 7.69 -20.21
C ASP A 35 0.62 8.39 -20.84
N ASP A 36 1.17 9.42 -20.18
CA ASP A 36 2.40 10.10 -20.59
C ASP A 36 3.54 9.07 -20.75
N PRO A 37 4.24 9.04 -21.90
CA PRO A 37 5.33 8.10 -22.13
C PRO A 37 6.41 8.12 -21.04
N GLU A 38 6.70 9.27 -20.45
CA GLU A 38 7.69 9.41 -19.38
C GLU A 38 7.20 8.78 -18.07
N VAL A 39 5.92 8.98 -17.73
CA VAL A 39 5.28 8.37 -16.56
C VAL A 39 5.26 6.85 -16.70
N ARG A 40 4.86 6.34 -17.86
CA ARG A 40 4.87 4.90 -18.16
C ARG A 40 6.27 4.29 -18.07
N ALA A 41 7.28 4.99 -18.59
CA ALA A 41 8.66 4.54 -18.51
C ALA A 41 9.19 4.54 -17.07
N ALA A 42 8.86 5.55 -16.27
CA ALA A 42 9.21 5.60 -14.84
C ALA A 42 8.53 4.46 -14.06
N ARG A 43 7.25 4.21 -14.34
CA ARG A 43 6.48 3.11 -13.73
C ARG A 43 7.08 1.74 -14.05
N ALA A 44 7.46 1.50 -15.32
CA ALA A 44 8.11 0.26 -15.72
C ALA A 44 9.41 0.01 -14.93
N LYS A 45 10.19 1.07 -14.62
CA LYS A 45 11.39 0.95 -13.80
C LYS A 45 11.09 0.59 -12.33
N ILE A 46 9.97 1.06 -11.77
CA ILE A 46 9.53 0.65 -10.42
C ILE A 46 9.24 -0.85 -10.42
N LEU A 47 8.42 -1.32 -11.37
CA LEU A 47 8.03 -2.73 -11.44
C LEU A 47 9.23 -3.64 -11.69
N ALA A 48 10.21 -3.21 -12.48
CA ALA A 48 11.44 -3.99 -12.71
C ALA A 48 12.45 -3.91 -11.54
N HIS A 49 12.23 -3.05 -10.54
CA HIS A 49 13.23 -2.82 -9.49
C HIS A 49 13.33 -4.03 -8.54
N PRO A 50 14.53 -4.59 -8.28
CA PRO A 50 14.68 -5.81 -7.49
C PRO A 50 14.09 -5.75 -6.08
N GLN A 51 14.22 -4.60 -5.40
CA GLN A 51 13.64 -4.43 -4.06
C GLN A 51 12.11 -4.39 -4.08
N VAL A 52 11.51 -3.87 -5.15
CA VAL A 52 10.05 -3.84 -5.31
C VAL A 52 9.55 -5.24 -5.60
N GLN A 53 10.22 -5.98 -6.50
CA GLN A 53 9.92 -7.39 -6.76
C GLN A 53 10.02 -8.25 -5.49
N ALA A 54 11.04 -8.03 -4.65
CA ALA A 54 11.15 -8.71 -3.38
C ALA A 54 9.99 -8.38 -2.42
N LEU A 55 9.55 -7.12 -2.36
CA LEU A 55 8.39 -6.72 -1.58
C LEU A 55 7.09 -7.37 -2.09
N ILE A 56 6.87 -7.45 -3.41
CA ILE A 56 5.71 -8.13 -4.00
C ILE A 56 5.69 -9.61 -3.60
N VAL A 57 6.83 -10.30 -3.73
CA VAL A 57 6.95 -11.71 -3.33
C VAL A 57 6.67 -11.90 -1.84
N GLU A 58 7.14 -10.98 -1.00
CA GLU A 58 6.95 -11.06 0.44
C GLU A 58 5.49 -10.79 0.84
N THR A 59 4.85 -9.76 0.28
CA THR A 59 3.44 -9.45 0.58
C THR A 59 2.50 -10.55 0.10
N ALA A 60 2.87 -11.32 -0.93
CA ALA A 60 2.15 -12.51 -1.38
C ALA A 60 2.15 -13.68 -0.36
N THR A 61 2.85 -13.53 0.77
CA THR A 61 2.81 -14.46 1.92
C THR A 61 1.84 -14.04 3.02
N TRP A 62 0.98 -13.03 2.78
CA TRP A 62 -0.05 -12.56 3.71
C TRP A 62 -0.86 -13.72 4.34
N PRO A 63 -1.16 -13.68 5.66
CA PRO A 63 -0.84 -12.60 6.61
C PRO A 63 0.60 -12.61 7.13
N GLY A 64 1.40 -13.62 6.78
CA GLY A 64 2.71 -13.82 7.40
C GLY A 64 2.56 -14.19 8.88
N TYR A 65 3.20 -13.41 9.76
CA TYR A 65 3.13 -13.60 11.20
C TYR A 65 2.13 -12.63 11.85
N PRO A 66 1.52 -12.97 12.99
CA PRO A 66 0.55 -12.10 13.66
C PRO A 66 1.20 -10.79 14.12
N LEU A 67 0.48 -9.67 13.93
CA LEU A 67 0.90 -8.37 14.43
C LEU A 67 0.80 -8.34 15.96
N LYS A 68 1.94 -8.16 16.64
CA LYS A 68 2.04 -8.13 18.12
C LYS A 68 2.28 -6.74 18.68
N ARG A 69 2.77 -5.81 17.87
CA ARG A 69 3.15 -4.46 18.28
C ARG A 69 3.01 -3.50 17.10
N ARG A 70 2.55 -2.28 17.36
CA ARG A 70 2.30 -1.27 16.34
C ARG A 70 3.55 -0.74 15.64
N ASN A 71 4.71 -0.83 16.30
CA ASN A 71 5.98 -0.32 15.76
C ASN A 71 6.75 -1.35 14.93
N ASP A 72 6.09 -2.43 14.47
CA ASP A 72 6.74 -3.45 13.66
C ASP A 72 6.76 -3.10 12.17
N ALA A 73 7.71 -2.25 11.79
CA ALA A 73 7.86 -1.79 10.41
C ALA A 73 8.11 -2.92 9.38
N LYS A 74 8.46 -4.14 9.83
CA LYS A 74 8.68 -5.30 8.96
C LYS A 74 7.38 -6.03 8.61
N HIS A 75 6.29 -5.75 9.30
CA HIS A 75 5.03 -6.43 9.09
C HIS A 75 4.48 -6.17 7.67
N LEU A 76 3.83 -7.18 7.08
CA LEU A 76 3.36 -7.12 5.70
C LEU A 76 2.34 -6.00 5.46
N LEU A 77 1.62 -5.56 6.50
CA LEU A 77 0.72 -4.40 6.48
C LEU A 77 1.42 -3.16 5.92
N HIS A 78 2.58 -2.83 6.46
CA HIS A 78 3.31 -1.62 6.07
C HIS A 78 3.98 -1.80 4.72
N LYS A 79 4.41 -3.02 4.39
CA LYS A 79 4.98 -3.33 3.07
C LYS A 79 3.95 -3.18 1.96
N LEU A 80 2.70 -3.61 2.20
CA LEU A 80 1.61 -3.40 1.25
C LEU A 80 1.32 -1.91 1.05
N ALA A 81 1.29 -1.12 2.13
CA ALA A 81 1.13 0.33 2.06
C ALA A 81 2.28 0.99 1.27
N VAL A 82 3.53 0.58 1.50
CA VAL A 82 4.70 1.08 0.75
C VAL A 82 4.59 0.76 -0.75
N LEU A 83 4.11 -0.44 -1.11
CA LEU A 83 3.86 -0.78 -2.53
C LEU A 83 2.79 0.14 -3.13
N ALA A 84 1.73 0.46 -2.39
CA ALA A 84 0.72 1.43 -2.82
C ALA A 84 1.32 2.83 -3.02
N ASP A 85 2.14 3.30 -2.07
CA ASP A 85 2.84 4.60 -2.15
C ASP A 85 3.75 4.67 -3.38
N PHE A 86 4.41 3.57 -3.74
CA PHE A 86 5.24 3.49 -4.94
C PHE A 86 4.41 3.51 -6.24
N GLY A 87 3.10 3.30 -6.17
CA GLY A 87 2.18 3.34 -7.31
C GLY A 87 1.87 1.98 -7.93
N LEU A 88 2.07 0.88 -7.18
CA LEU A 88 1.59 -0.42 -7.60
C LEU A 88 0.06 -0.45 -7.57
N ARG A 89 -0.52 -1.25 -8.45
CA ARG A 89 -1.95 -1.48 -8.60
C ARG A 89 -2.29 -2.94 -8.37
N ALA A 90 -3.54 -3.21 -8.06
CA ALA A 90 -4.01 -4.56 -7.77
C ALA A 90 -3.85 -5.53 -8.96
N ASP A 91 -3.83 -5.01 -10.18
CA ASP A 91 -3.66 -5.75 -11.44
C ASP A 91 -2.20 -5.85 -11.91
N ASP A 92 -1.24 -5.31 -11.17
CA ASP A 92 0.17 -5.48 -11.51
C ASP A 92 0.62 -6.95 -11.31
N PRO A 93 1.61 -7.43 -12.10
CA PRO A 93 2.11 -8.79 -11.99
C PRO A 93 2.55 -9.16 -10.57
N GLY A 94 1.99 -10.24 -10.02
CA GLY A 94 2.32 -10.78 -8.70
C GLY A 94 1.53 -10.19 -7.53
N MET A 95 0.69 -9.17 -7.76
CA MET A 95 -0.13 -8.56 -6.71
C MET A 95 -1.40 -9.35 -6.39
N ASP A 96 -1.92 -10.11 -7.35
CA ASP A 96 -3.15 -10.90 -7.28
C ASP A 96 -3.27 -11.72 -5.97
N LYS A 97 -2.22 -12.44 -5.60
CA LYS A 97 -2.23 -13.28 -4.39
C LYS A 97 -2.33 -12.47 -3.11
N ALA A 98 -1.57 -11.38 -2.99
CA ALA A 98 -1.59 -10.52 -1.82
C ALA A 98 -2.96 -9.82 -1.66
N ILE A 99 -3.49 -9.30 -2.78
CA ILE A 99 -4.81 -8.64 -2.80
C ILE A 99 -5.91 -9.61 -2.42
N ALA A 100 -5.94 -10.81 -3.02
CA ALA A 100 -6.94 -11.82 -2.69
C ALA A 100 -6.88 -12.22 -1.21
N ALA A 101 -5.67 -12.40 -0.66
CA ALA A 101 -5.48 -12.78 0.74
C ALA A 101 -5.93 -11.68 1.72
N VAL A 102 -5.69 -10.40 1.42
CA VAL A 102 -6.19 -9.28 2.23
C VAL A 102 -7.71 -9.17 2.14
N MET A 103 -8.26 -9.24 0.92
CA MET A 103 -9.70 -9.11 0.66
C MET A 103 -10.54 -10.24 1.27
N ALA A 104 -9.93 -11.42 1.51
CA ALA A 104 -10.59 -12.57 2.13
C ALA A 104 -10.97 -12.35 3.61
N HIS A 105 -10.39 -11.36 4.29
CA HIS A 105 -10.59 -11.12 5.72
C HIS A 105 -11.20 -9.74 5.98
N GLN A 106 -12.53 -9.70 6.05
CA GLN A 106 -13.30 -8.50 6.37
C GLN A 106 -14.29 -8.80 7.49
N SER A 107 -14.37 -7.89 8.46
CA SER A 107 -15.31 -8.01 9.57
C SER A 107 -16.76 -7.80 9.11
N PRO A 108 -17.76 -8.26 9.90
CA PRO A 108 -19.16 -7.99 9.63
C PRO A 108 -19.47 -6.49 9.52
N GLU A 109 -18.80 -5.66 10.31
CA GLU A 109 -18.99 -4.20 10.32
C GLU A 109 -18.42 -3.52 9.06
N GLY A 110 -17.49 -4.17 8.36
CA GLY A 110 -16.90 -3.73 7.10
C GLY A 110 -15.40 -3.45 7.14
N ALA A 111 -14.75 -3.42 8.30
CA ALA A 111 -13.31 -3.20 8.36
C ALA A 111 -12.52 -4.42 7.85
N PHE A 112 -11.44 -4.19 7.11
CA PHE A 112 -10.50 -5.26 6.79
C PHE A 112 -9.70 -5.65 8.04
N GLN A 113 -9.46 -6.95 8.18
CA GLN A 113 -8.83 -7.53 9.36
C GLN A 113 -7.36 -7.85 9.11
N THR A 114 -6.58 -7.78 10.17
CA THR A 114 -5.20 -8.27 10.23
C THR A 114 -5.15 -9.40 11.25
N LEU A 115 -4.26 -10.38 11.04
CA LEU A 115 -3.99 -11.38 12.06
C LEU A 115 -3.22 -10.71 13.21
N VAL A 116 -3.80 -10.67 14.41
CA VAL A 116 -3.23 -9.97 15.57
C VAL A 116 -3.06 -10.95 16.71
N ASN A 117 -2.01 -10.79 17.51
CA ASN A 117 -1.86 -11.49 18.78
C ASN A 117 -1.51 -10.47 19.87
N ILE A 118 -2.42 -10.31 20.83
CA ILE A 118 -2.23 -9.44 21.99
C ILE A 118 -1.97 -10.34 23.21
N PRO A 119 -0.77 -10.31 23.81
CA PRO A 119 -0.46 -11.10 25.01
C PRO A 119 -1.41 -10.80 26.17
N GLU A 120 -1.72 -11.82 26.99
CA GLU A 120 -2.58 -11.70 28.18
C GLU A 120 -2.17 -10.56 29.13
N ARG A 121 -0.87 -10.34 29.30
CA ARG A 121 -0.32 -9.24 30.13
C ARG A 121 -0.72 -7.83 29.66
N TYR A 122 -1.20 -7.69 28.42
CA TYR A 122 -1.73 -6.45 27.86
C TYR A 122 -3.25 -6.49 27.66
N GLY A 123 -3.94 -7.43 28.30
CA GLY A 123 -5.40 -7.57 28.25
C GLY A 123 -5.94 -8.29 27.02
N GLY A 124 -5.08 -8.98 26.26
CA GLY A 124 -5.52 -9.83 25.14
C GLY A 124 -5.70 -11.29 25.51
N THR A 125 -5.95 -12.14 24.52
CA THR A 125 -6.12 -13.59 24.70
C THR A 125 -4.80 -14.37 24.63
N GLY A 126 -3.71 -13.75 24.15
CA GLY A 126 -2.47 -14.46 23.82
C GLY A 126 -2.55 -15.34 22.57
N GLU A 127 -3.69 -15.37 21.89
CA GLU A 127 -3.97 -16.21 20.72
C GLU A 127 -4.02 -15.37 19.44
N ASP A 128 -3.64 -16.00 18.32
CA ASP A 128 -3.72 -15.39 17.00
C ASP A 128 -5.19 -15.24 16.59
N THR A 129 -5.64 -14.01 16.39
CA THR A 129 -7.05 -13.69 16.12
C THR A 129 -7.15 -12.77 14.91
N TRP A 130 -8.05 -13.08 13.99
CA TRP A 130 -8.46 -12.14 12.95
C TRP A 130 -9.33 -11.06 13.56
N THR A 131 -8.80 -9.84 13.59
CA THR A 131 -9.51 -8.68 14.11
C THR A 131 -9.06 -7.44 13.36
N TRP A 132 -9.73 -6.33 13.60
CA TRP A 132 -9.32 -5.05 13.07
C TRP A 132 -9.06 -4.11 14.24
N VAL A 133 -8.07 -3.23 14.06
CA VAL A 133 -7.77 -2.17 15.01
C VAL A 133 -7.75 -0.84 14.28
N LEU A 134 -8.16 0.22 14.98
CA LEU A 134 -8.37 1.54 14.39
C LEU A 134 -7.11 2.13 13.73
N CYS A 135 -5.91 1.74 14.15
CA CYS A 135 -4.66 2.20 13.54
C CYS A 135 -4.28 1.42 12.26
N ASP A 136 -4.74 0.17 12.12
CA ASP A 136 -4.26 -0.73 11.06
C ASP A 136 -5.28 -0.87 9.92
N ALA A 137 -6.57 -0.92 10.25
CA ALA A 137 -7.64 -1.04 9.26
C ALA A 137 -7.64 0.12 8.23
N PRO A 138 -7.41 1.40 8.63
CA PRO A 138 -7.25 2.48 7.66
C PRO A 138 -6.03 2.32 6.77
N THR A 139 -4.96 1.69 7.25
CA THR A 139 -3.74 1.44 6.46
C THR A 139 -4.01 0.42 5.35
N LEU A 140 -4.73 -0.67 5.66
CA LEU A 140 -5.17 -1.62 4.63
C LEU A 140 -6.13 -0.95 3.64
N LEU A 141 -7.11 -0.20 4.14
CA LEU A 141 -8.06 0.47 3.27
C LEU A 141 -7.37 1.47 2.33
N TYR A 142 -6.45 2.27 2.85
CA TYR A 142 -5.64 3.19 2.07
C TYR A 142 -4.91 2.44 0.93
N ALA A 143 -4.23 1.33 1.25
CA ALA A 143 -3.52 0.55 0.26
C ALA A 143 -4.45 0.04 -0.85
N LEU A 144 -5.60 -0.53 -0.50
CA LEU A 144 -6.58 -1.04 -1.47
C LEU A 144 -7.15 0.07 -2.36
N LEU A 145 -7.47 1.24 -1.78
CA LEU A 145 -7.94 2.41 -2.53
C LEU A 145 -6.87 2.91 -3.50
N ALA A 146 -5.63 3.11 -3.03
CA ALA A 146 -4.51 3.57 -3.83
C ALA A 146 -4.13 2.58 -4.94
N MET A 147 -4.36 1.28 -4.72
CA MET A 147 -4.15 0.22 -5.71
C MET A 147 -5.28 0.11 -6.75
N GLY A 148 -6.31 0.97 -6.67
CA GLY A 148 -7.37 1.10 -7.66
C GLY A 148 -8.60 0.21 -7.42
N LEU A 149 -8.79 -0.30 -6.20
CA LEU A 149 -9.96 -1.12 -5.83
C LEU A 149 -11.13 -0.27 -5.30
N GLY A 150 -11.16 1.02 -5.61
CA GLY A 150 -12.16 1.96 -5.10
C GLY A 150 -13.58 1.55 -5.42
N ASP A 151 -13.85 0.98 -6.59
CA ASP A 151 -15.21 0.58 -6.98
C ASP A 151 -15.64 -0.79 -6.45
N ASP A 152 -14.75 -1.50 -5.75
CA ASP A 152 -15.08 -2.82 -5.18
C ASP A 152 -16.08 -2.68 -4.02
N PRO A 153 -17.20 -3.44 -4.02
CA PRO A 153 -18.22 -3.35 -2.97
C PRO A 153 -17.70 -3.63 -1.55
N ALA A 154 -16.72 -4.52 -1.38
CA ALA A 154 -16.10 -4.79 -0.09
C ALA A 154 -15.25 -3.59 0.37
N VAL A 155 -14.49 -2.97 -0.54
CA VAL A 155 -13.73 -1.75 -0.24
C VAL A 155 -14.67 -0.59 0.13
N GLN A 156 -15.77 -0.41 -0.61
CA GLN A 156 -16.79 0.60 -0.29
C GLN A 156 -17.46 0.38 1.08
N ARG A 157 -17.67 -0.88 1.48
CA ARG A 157 -18.13 -1.21 2.84
C ARG A 157 -17.13 -0.76 3.91
N ALA A 158 -15.83 -0.96 3.67
CA ALA A 158 -14.78 -0.52 4.59
C ALA A 158 -14.71 1.02 4.68
N VAL A 159 -14.83 1.73 3.55
CA VAL A 159 -14.93 3.21 3.53
C VAL A 159 -16.12 3.67 4.40
N LYS A 160 -17.30 3.09 4.19
CA LYS A 160 -18.49 3.44 4.95
C LYS A 160 -18.35 3.14 6.44
N HIS A 161 -17.63 2.08 6.80
CA HIS A 161 -17.35 1.75 8.19
C HIS A 161 -16.49 2.81 8.88
N LEU A 162 -15.43 3.30 8.23
CA LEU A 162 -14.51 4.29 8.83
C LEU A 162 -15.10 5.71 8.92
N LEU A 163 -16.10 6.04 8.11
CA LEU A 163 -16.73 7.37 8.08
C LEU A 163 -17.95 7.50 9.00
N ARG A 164 -18.28 6.45 9.76
CA ARG A 164 -19.36 6.44 10.75
C ARG A 164 -18.84 6.80 12.12
#